data_AF-A0A1I5JNI3-F1
#
_entry.id   AF-A0A1I5JNI3-F1
#
_cell.length_a   1.000
_cell.length_b   1.000
_cell.length_c   1.000
_cell.angle_alpha   90.00
_cell.angle_beta   90.00
_cell.angle_gamma   90.00
#
_symmetry.space_group_name_H-M   'P 1'
#
loop_
_entity.id
_entity.type
_entity.pdbx_description
1 polymer ?
#
loop_
_entity_poly.entity_id
_entity_poly.type
_entity_poly.pdbx_seq_one_letter_code
_entity_poly.pdbx_strand_id
1 'polypeptide(L)'
;MSHQIVTPEEMATEVKRLVSQLHTIGRNDLLYKAIGGSLLEELKLEAAKSRLSRLLITSEYRFILMDYQNKEIELQPVHKAVYLLFLAHPEGIEFKQLCDYRNELLGYYMATARLMDKQAIIDSVDMLVDPLNNSINEKCSRIKSVFLGMMDQYMASFYIVSSHTRKHIAGSNRIWYERLKVITLPRDLVVWEDDV
;
A
#
# COMPACT_ATOMS: atom_id res chain seq x y z
N MET A 1 1.26 15.90 -43.82
CA MET A 1 0.69 14.69 -43.20
C MET A 1 -0.07 15.14 -41.97
N SER A 2 -1.39 15.12 -42.05
CA SER A 2 -2.30 15.57 -40.98
C SER A 2 -2.15 14.66 -39.76
N HIS A 3 -1.68 15.21 -38.64
CA HIS A 3 -1.80 14.56 -37.34
C HIS A 3 -3.30 14.52 -37.01
N GLN A 4 -3.95 13.37 -37.22
CA GLN A 4 -5.30 13.16 -36.73
C GLN A 4 -5.21 13.19 -35.20
N ILE A 5 -5.79 14.21 -34.58
CA ILE A 5 -5.93 14.26 -33.12
C ILE A 5 -7.00 13.23 -32.78
N VAL A 6 -6.55 12.03 -32.40
CA VAL A 6 -7.44 10.97 -31.93
C VAL A 6 -7.91 11.34 -30.53
N THR A 7 -9.21 11.39 -30.32
CA THR A 7 -9.79 11.66 -28.99
C THR A 7 -9.50 10.50 -28.02
N PRO A 8 -9.44 10.73 -26.69
CA PRO A 8 -9.31 9.66 -25.71
C PRO A 8 -10.37 8.56 -25.85
N GLU A 9 -11.59 8.94 -26.22
CA GLU A 9 -12.72 8.03 -26.43
C GLU A 9 -12.54 7.15 -27.67
N GLU A 10 -12.03 7.72 -28.76
CA GLU A 10 -11.65 6.96 -29.96
C GLU A 10 -10.49 6.01 -29.68
N MET A 11 -9.48 6.44 -28.92
CA MET A 11 -8.39 5.58 -28.47
C MET A 11 -8.90 4.41 -27.62
N ALA A 12 -9.79 4.66 -26.66
CA ALA A 12 -10.38 3.61 -25.81
C ALA A 12 -11.20 2.61 -26.63
N THR A 13 -11.93 3.09 -27.64
CA THR A 13 -12.71 2.24 -28.55
C THR A 13 -11.80 1.32 -29.35
N GLU A 14 -10.69 1.85 -29.89
CA GLU A 14 -9.72 1.06 -30.64
C GLU A 14 -8.98 0.04 -29.76
N VAL A 15 -8.58 0.44 -28.54
CA VAL A 15 -8.01 -0.47 -27.54
C VAL A 15 -8.98 -1.62 -27.26
N LYS A 16 -10.25 -1.33 -26.99
CA LYS A 16 -11.28 -2.35 -26.75
C LYS A 16 -11.38 -3.33 -27.92
N ARG A 17 -11.40 -2.82 -29.16
CA ARG A 17 -11.47 -3.63 -30.38
C ARG A 17 -10.28 -4.60 -30.47
N LEU A 18 -9.05 -4.10 -30.30
CA LEU A 18 -7.83 -4.90 -30.38
C LEU A 18 -7.74 -5.94 -29.25
N VAL A 19 -8.09 -5.56 -28.02
CA VAL A 19 -8.13 -6.46 -26.86
C VAL A 19 -9.12 -7.60 -27.09
N SER A 20 -10.35 -7.30 -27.55
CA SER A 20 -11.34 -8.32 -27.87
C SER A 20 -10.84 -9.29 -28.95
N GLN A 21 -10.20 -8.78 -30.01
CA GLN A 21 -9.62 -9.63 -31.06
C GLN A 21 -8.57 -10.58 -30.51
N LEU A 22 -7.58 -10.08 -29.76
CA LEU A 22 -6.53 -10.91 -29.15
C LEU A 22 -7.10 -11.95 -28.18
N HIS A 23 -8.12 -11.57 -27.42
CA HIS A 23 -8.77 -12.48 -26.48
C HIS A 23 -9.53 -13.61 -27.19
N THR A 24 -10.31 -13.29 -28.24
CA THR A 24 -11.06 -14.29 -29.01
C THR A 24 -10.16 -15.32 -29.68
N ILE A 25 -8.98 -14.91 -30.16
CA ILE A 25 -8.00 -15.85 -30.75
C ILE A 25 -7.11 -16.54 -29.71
N GLY A 26 -7.37 -16.33 -28.41
CA GLY A 26 -6.66 -16.97 -27.29
C GLY A 26 -5.24 -16.43 -27.02
N ARG A 27 -4.85 -15.29 -27.62
CA ARG A 27 -3.51 -14.70 -27.48
C ARG A 27 -3.40 -13.73 -26.31
N ASN A 28 -3.80 -14.20 -25.13
CA ASN A 28 -3.68 -13.44 -23.88
C ASN A 28 -2.21 -13.15 -23.51
N ASP A 29 -1.26 -13.96 -24.00
CA ASP A 29 0.19 -13.73 -23.86
C ASP A 29 0.63 -12.41 -24.53
N LEU A 30 0.12 -12.12 -25.74
CA LEU A 30 0.41 -10.89 -26.46
C LEU A 30 -0.26 -9.68 -25.80
N LEU A 31 -1.48 -9.86 -25.30
CA LEU A 31 -2.19 -8.83 -24.54
C LEU A 31 -1.39 -8.46 -23.29
N TYR A 32 -0.96 -9.45 -22.50
CA TYR A 32 -0.13 -9.24 -21.33
C TYR A 32 1.20 -8.57 -21.67
N LYS A 33 1.86 -9.00 -22.76
CA LYS A 33 3.11 -8.39 -23.23
C LYS A 33 2.93 -6.93 -23.66
N ALA A 34 1.80 -6.59 -24.27
CA ALA A 34 1.50 -5.25 -24.75
C ALA A 34 1.18 -4.28 -23.61
N ILE A 35 0.40 -4.71 -22.62
CA ILE A 35 0.06 -3.90 -21.44
C ILE A 35 1.28 -3.80 -20.51
N GLY A 36 1.99 -4.91 -20.31
CA GLY A 36 3.08 -5.01 -19.35
C GLY A 36 2.59 -5.12 -17.89
N GLY A 37 3.50 -5.53 -17.00
CA GLY A 37 3.15 -5.77 -15.60
C GLY A 37 2.76 -4.50 -14.83
N SER A 38 3.47 -3.38 -15.04
CA SER A 38 3.21 -2.12 -14.30
C SER A 38 1.81 -1.58 -14.57
N LEU A 39 1.47 -1.38 -15.84
CA LEU A 39 0.16 -0.86 -16.23
C LEU A 39 -0.98 -1.82 -15.84
N LEU A 40 -0.75 -3.13 -15.86
CA LEU A 40 -1.75 -4.09 -15.38
C LEU A 40 -2.08 -3.90 -13.89
N GLU A 41 -1.08 -3.63 -13.04
CA GLU A 41 -1.32 -3.35 -11.62
C GLU A 41 -2.04 -2.00 -11.43
N GLU A 42 -1.69 -0.97 -12.22
CA GLU A 42 -2.41 0.31 -12.22
C GLU A 42 -3.89 0.14 -12.63
N LEU A 43 -4.17 -0.66 -13.67
CA LEU A 43 -5.53 -0.95 -14.11
C LEU A 43 -6.33 -1.78 -13.08
N LYS A 44 -5.67 -2.73 -12.40
CA LYS A 44 -6.30 -3.47 -11.28
C LYS A 44 -6.67 -2.53 -10.14
N LEU A 45 -5.78 -1.61 -9.79
CA LEU A 45 -6.04 -0.59 -8.78
C LEU A 45 -7.23 0.29 -9.20
N GLU A 46 -7.24 0.78 -10.45
CA GLU A 46 -8.33 1.59 -10.98
C GLU A 46 -9.69 0.85 -10.93
N ALA A 47 -9.70 -0.42 -11.31
CA ALA A 47 -10.89 -1.27 -11.21
C ALA A 47 -11.32 -1.53 -9.75
N ALA A 48 -10.38 -1.50 -8.80
CA ALA A 48 -10.66 -1.70 -7.38
C ALA A 48 -11.12 -0.43 -6.66
N LYS A 49 -10.72 0.78 -7.10
CA LYS A 49 -10.99 2.05 -6.41
C LYS A 49 -12.45 2.24 -5.99
N SER A 50 -13.40 1.89 -6.85
CA SER A 50 -14.85 2.01 -6.58
C SER A 50 -15.36 1.07 -5.48
N ARG A 51 -14.58 0.05 -5.12
CA ARG A 51 -14.88 -0.94 -4.07
C ARG A 51 -14.06 -0.74 -2.80
N LEU A 52 -13.01 0.09 -2.85
CA LEU A 52 -12.20 0.41 -1.69
C LEU A 52 -12.97 1.38 -0.79
N SER A 53 -12.98 1.08 0.50
CA SER A 53 -13.49 1.97 1.53
C SER A 53 -12.46 3.05 1.84
N ARG A 54 -12.95 4.26 2.08
CA ARG A 54 -12.17 5.29 2.75
C ARG A 54 -11.79 4.81 4.15
N LEU A 55 -10.53 5.07 4.50
CA LEU A 55 -9.96 4.80 5.80
C LEU A 55 -9.88 6.13 6.56
N LEU A 56 -10.80 6.31 7.52
CA LEU A 56 -10.78 7.43 8.44
C LEU A 56 -9.83 7.14 9.61
N ILE A 57 -8.91 8.05 9.87
CA ILE A 57 -8.05 8.06 11.04
C ILE A 57 -8.51 9.22 11.94
N THR A 58 -9.06 8.85 13.10
CA THR A 58 -9.55 9.83 14.09
C THR A 58 -8.39 10.47 14.86
N SER A 59 -8.67 11.58 15.54
CA SER A 59 -7.75 12.27 16.47
C SER A 59 -7.26 11.38 17.63
N GLU A 60 -8.05 10.35 17.98
CA GLU A 60 -7.70 9.31 18.95
C GLU A 60 -7.09 8.05 18.29
N TYR A 61 -6.65 8.16 17.04
CA TYR A 61 -6.04 7.11 16.24
C TYR A 61 -6.90 5.84 16.10
N ARG A 62 -8.22 5.95 16.13
CA ARG A 62 -9.14 4.88 15.67
C ARG A 62 -9.19 4.87 14.15
N PHE A 63 -9.21 3.66 13.58
CA PHE A 63 -9.14 3.43 12.14
C PHE A 63 -10.50 2.91 11.69
N ILE A 64 -11.22 3.65 10.86
CA ILE A 64 -12.61 3.36 10.53
C ILE A 64 -12.75 3.21 9.01
N LEU A 65 -13.30 2.07 8.56
CA LEU A 65 -13.66 1.86 7.16
C LEU A 65 -15.05 2.45 6.93
N MET A 66 -15.10 3.69 6.43
CA MET A 66 -16.33 4.48 6.34
C MET A 66 -17.38 3.81 5.45
N ASP A 67 -16.96 3.23 4.33
CA ASP A 67 -17.85 2.63 3.34
C ASP A 67 -18.16 1.14 3.65
N TYR A 68 -17.66 0.63 4.78
CA TYR A 68 -17.98 -0.69 5.35
C TYR A 68 -18.78 -0.53 6.64
N GLN A 69 -19.89 0.23 6.59
CA GLN A 69 -20.76 0.48 7.74
C GLN A 69 -19.99 1.09 8.94
N ASN A 70 -18.99 1.94 8.67
CA ASN A 70 -18.10 2.53 9.69
C ASN A 70 -17.46 1.48 10.61
N LYS A 71 -17.08 0.32 10.06
CA LYS A 71 -16.41 -0.73 10.82
C LYS A 71 -15.03 -0.27 11.27
N GLU A 72 -14.77 -0.37 12.57
CA GLU A 72 -13.44 -0.09 13.12
C GLU A 72 -12.48 -1.26 12.87
N ILE A 73 -11.25 -0.91 12.49
CA ILE A 73 -10.12 -1.83 12.40
C ILE A 73 -9.41 -1.83 13.75
N GLU A 74 -9.65 -2.89 14.53
CA GLU A 74 -9.08 -3.03 15.87
C GLU A 74 -7.59 -3.40 15.81
N LEU A 75 -6.73 -2.39 15.92
CA LEU A 75 -5.28 -2.53 16.02
C LEU A 75 -4.78 -2.10 17.39
N GLN A 76 -3.86 -2.88 17.97
CA GLN A 76 -3.12 -2.45 19.17
C GLN A 76 -2.24 -1.23 18.84
N PRO A 77 -1.89 -0.39 19.83
CA PRO A 77 -1.13 0.84 19.61
C PRO A 77 0.15 0.67 18.76
N VAL A 78 0.95 -0.36 19.04
CA VAL A 78 2.15 -0.66 18.23
C VAL A 78 1.86 -0.92 16.75
N HIS A 79 0.74 -1.59 16.45
CA HIS A 79 0.34 -1.87 15.08
C HIS A 79 -0.16 -0.60 14.39
N LYS A 80 -0.88 0.26 15.11
CA LYS A 80 -1.30 1.58 14.61
C LYS A 80 -0.07 2.41 14.26
N ALA A 81 0.92 2.47 15.14
CA ALA A 81 2.16 3.23 14.90
C ALA A 81 2.91 2.75 13.65
N VAL A 82 3.10 1.44 13.52
CA VAL A 82 3.72 0.84 12.32
C VAL A 82 2.90 1.17 11.07
N TYR A 83 1.58 1.07 11.15
CA TYR A 83 0.70 1.36 10.02
C TYR A 83 0.77 2.82 9.56
N LEU A 84 0.73 3.76 10.51
CA LEU A 84 0.82 5.21 10.25
C LEU A 84 2.13 5.56 9.58
N LEU A 85 3.25 4.97 10.02
CA LEU A 85 4.54 5.14 9.33
C LEU A 85 4.43 4.72 7.86
N PHE A 86 3.91 3.54 7.55
CA PHE A 86 3.78 3.10 6.15
C PHE A 86 2.74 3.90 5.34
N LEU A 87 1.76 4.53 5.99
CA LEU A 87 0.87 5.48 5.32
C LEU A 87 1.59 6.77 4.94
N ALA A 88 2.42 7.30 5.86
CA ALA A 88 3.21 8.51 5.65
C ALA A 88 4.28 8.36 4.56
N HIS A 89 4.71 7.13 4.27
CA HIS A 89 5.72 6.79 3.26
C HIS A 89 5.13 6.00 2.06
N PRO A 90 4.33 6.64 1.19
CA PRO A 90 3.78 5.98 -0.01
C PRO A 90 4.87 5.48 -0.99
N GLU A 91 6.07 6.08 -0.95
CA GLU A 91 7.24 5.62 -1.70
C GLU A 91 7.76 4.25 -1.23
N GLY A 92 7.47 3.88 0.01
CA GLY A 92 7.86 2.63 0.65
C GLY A 92 9.19 2.68 1.36
N ILE A 93 9.34 1.76 2.33
CA ILE A 93 10.54 1.63 3.15
C ILE A 93 11.12 0.22 2.98
N GLU A 94 12.42 0.08 2.76
CA GLU A 94 13.08 -1.21 2.95
C GLU A 94 13.25 -1.46 4.45
N PHE A 95 12.87 -2.63 4.98
CA PHE A 95 13.01 -2.90 6.42
C PHE A 95 14.44 -2.72 6.96
N LYS A 96 15.47 -2.99 6.14
CA LYS A 96 16.88 -2.76 6.54
C LYS A 96 17.23 -1.27 6.75
N GLN A 97 16.39 -0.36 6.27
CA GLN A 97 16.52 1.10 6.43
C GLN A 97 15.55 1.65 7.49
N LEU A 98 14.79 0.79 8.19
CA LEU A 98 13.78 1.24 9.15
C LEU A 98 14.39 1.99 10.34
N CYS A 99 15.68 1.80 10.63
CA CYS A 99 16.43 2.57 11.61
C CYS A 99 16.42 4.07 11.33
N ASP A 100 16.38 4.48 10.06
CA ASP A 100 16.37 5.89 9.65
C ASP A 100 15.05 6.57 10.03
N TYR A 101 13.98 5.79 10.23
CA TYR A 101 12.63 6.23 10.59
C TYR A 101 12.30 6.02 12.08
N ARG A 102 13.30 5.65 12.90
CA ARG A 102 13.10 5.30 14.32
C ARG A 102 12.37 6.38 15.10
N ASN A 103 12.80 7.64 14.96
CA ASN A 103 12.23 8.75 15.72
C ASN A 103 10.78 9.06 15.31
N GLU A 104 10.47 8.91 14.02
CA GLU A 104 9.11 9.08 13.52
C GLU A 104 8.20 7.95 14.03
N LEU A 105 8.66 6.70 13.95
CA LEU A 105 7.94 5.54 14.51
C LEU A 105 7.69 5.70 16.01
N LEU A 106 8.69 6.21 16.76
CA LEU A 106 8.54 6.52 18.18
C LEU A 106 7.47 7.58 18.42
N GLY A 107 7.43 8.63 17.60
CA GLY A 107 6.40 9.67 17.64
C GLY A 107 4.99 9.08 17.49
N TYR A 108 4.75 8.29 16.45
CA TYR A 108 3.45 7.62 16.26
C TYR A 108 3.12 6.66 17.42
N TYR A 109 4.09 5.92 17.95
CA TYR A 109 3.83 4.98 19.02
C TYR A 109 3.51 5.70 20.34
N MET A 110 4.24 6.75 20.69
CA MET A 110 3.88 7.60 21.84
C MET A 110 2.48 8.22 21.71
N ALA A 111 2.10 8.65 20.50
CA ALA A 111 0.81 9.27 20.25
C ALA A 111 -0.37 8.27 20.34
N THR A 112 -0.16 7.03 19.88
CA THR A 112 -1.17 5.95 19.91
C THR A 112 -1.25 5.21 21.25
N ALA A 113 -0.18 5.25 22.06
CA ALA A 113 -0.05 4.51 23.32
C ALA A 113 0.07 5.41 24.56
N ARG A 114 -0.81 6.43 24.67
CA ARG A 114 -0.72 7.51 25.67
C ARG A 114 -0.62 7.05 27.14
N LEU A 115 -1.12 5.85 27.46
CA LEU A 115 -1.14 5.29 28.82
C LEU A 115 -0.01 4.29 29.11
N MET A 116 0.82 3.96 28.12
CA MET A 116 1.90 2.99 28.28
C MET A 116 3.17 3.64 28.85
N ASP A 117 3.97 2.84 29.53
CA ASP A 117 5.28 3.27 30.02
C ASP A 117 6.19 3.68 28.85
N LYS A 118 6.85 4.83 28.99
CA LYS A 118 7.66 5.42 27.93
C LYS A 118 8.88 4.57 27.60
N GLN A 119 9.51 3.94 28.60
CA GLN A 119 10.68 3.09 28.36
C GLN A 119 10.26 1.83 27.60
N ALA A 120 9.13 1.21 27.96
CA ALA A 120 8.59 0.08 27.22
C ALA A 120 8.26 0.41 25.76
N ILE A 121 7.79 1.63 25.47
CA ILE A 121 7.59 2.10 24.08
C ILE A 121 8.96 2.20 23.37
N ILE A 122 9.95 2.83 23.99
CA ILE A 122 11.29 3.00 23.42
C ILE A 122 11.92 1.64 23.09
N ASP A 123 11.93 0.71 24.05
CA ASP A 123 12.49 -0.63 23.88
C ASP A 123 11.77 -1.39 22.76
N SER A 124 10.44 -1.24 22.66
CA SER A 124 9.66 -1.83 21.58
C SER A 124 9.99 -1.23 20.22
N VAL A 125 10.28 0.08 20.13
CA VAL A 125 10.72 0.73 18.88
C VAL A 125 12.11 0.24 18.49
N ASP A 126 13.02 0.11 19.45
CA ASP A 126 14.37 -0.42 19.18
C ASP A 126 14.31 -1.83 18.59
N MET A 127 13.44 -2.69 19.12
CA MET A 127 13.20 -4.02 18.53
C MET A 127 12.54 -3.97 17.14
N LEU A 128 11.71 -2.96 16.84
CA LEU A 128 11.06 -2.85 15.54
C LEU A 128 12.04 -2.44 14.44
N VAL A 129 12.98 -1.55 14.76
CA VAL A 129 13.93 -1.01 13.78
C VAL A 129 15.23 -1.80 13.66
N ASP A 130 15.48 -2.73 14.59
CA ASP A 130 16.62 -3.63 14.53
C ASP A 130 16.48 -4.61 13.33
N PRO A 131 17.36 -4.53 12.32
CA PRO A 131 17.30 -5.39 11.14
C PRO A 131 17.55 -6.88 11.45
N LEU A 132 18.08 -7.21 12.63
CA LEU A 132 18.28 -8.59 13.08
C LEU A 132 17.07 -9.15 13.85
N ASN A 133 16.08 -8.31 14.15
CA ASN A 133 14.89 -8.68 14.91
C ASN A 133 13.68 -8.90 13.98
N ASN A 134 12.85 -9.89 14.30
CA ASN A 134 11.67 -10.22 13.50
C ASN A 134 10.41 -9.40 13.88
N SER A 135 10.49 -8.54 14.90
CA SER A 135 9.36 -7.80 15.47
C SER A 135 8.53 -7.07 14.41
N ILE A 136 9.17 -6.38 13.46
CA ILE A 136 8.45 -5.67 12.40
C ILE A 136 7.64 -6.60 11.49
N ASN A 137 8.16 -7.78 11.14
CA ASN A 137 7.44 -8.76 10.33
C ASN A 137 6.23 -9.31 11.09
N GLU A 138 6.36 -9.53 12.39
CA GLU A 138 5.25 -9.96 13.24
C GLU A 138 4.14 -8.92 13.29
N LYS A 139 4.49 -7.62 13.44
CA LYS A 139 3.50 -6.54 13.45
C LYS A 139 2.81 -6.42 12.10
N CYS A 140 3.55 -6.49 10.99
CA CYS A 140 2.97 -6.50 9.65
C CYS A 140 2.06 -7.71 9.43
N SER A 141 2.44 -8.89 9.93
CA SER A 141 1.63 -10.11 9.84
C SER A 141 0.35 -9.99 10.65
N ARG A 142 0.40 -9.42 11.86
CA ARG A 142 -0.78 -9.18 12.68
C ARG A 142 -1.73 -8.18 12.03
N ILE A 143 -1.21 -7.05 11.52
CA ILE A 143 -1.98 -6.07 10.75
C ILE A 143 -2.69 -6.77 9.59
N LYS A 144 -1.95 -7.55 8.80
CA LYS A 144 -2.49 -8.32 7.68
C LYS A 144 -3.63 -9.24 8.10
N SER A 145 -3.49 -9.97 9.21
CA SER A 145 -4.54 -10.85 9.73
C SER A 145 -5.82 -10.08 10.10
N VAL A 146 -5.70 -8.88 10.67
CA VAL A 146 -6.88 -8.06 11.02
C VAL A 146 -7.65 -7.65 9.77
N PHE A 147 -6.97 -7.13 8.75
CA PHE A 147 -7.61 -6.77 7.48
C PHE A 147 -8.23 -7.98 6.76
N LEU A 148 -7.54 -9.12 6.71
CA LEU A 148 -8.07 -10.36 6.12
C LEU A 148 -9.26 -10.94 6.87
N GLY A 149 -9.42 -10.61 8.16
CA GLY A 149 -10.63 -10.97 8.92
C GLY A 149 -11.85 -10.11 8.56
N MET A 150 -11.67 -9.02 7.81
CA MET A 150 -12.72 -8.06 7.48
C MET A 150 -13.10 -8.03 6.01
N MET A 151 -12.17 -8.39 5.12
CA MET A 151 -12.36 -8.34 3.67
C MET A 151 -11.59 -9.45 2.97
N ASP A 152 -11.92 -9.70 1.70
CA ASP A 152 -11.21 -10.70 0.89
C ASP A 152 -9.73 -10.32 0.65
N GLN A 153 -8.94 -11.32 0.24
CA GLN A 153 -7.49 -11.15 0.04
C GLN A 153 -7.14 -10.07 -0.99
N TYR A 154 -7.97 -9.90 -2.03
CA TYR A 154 -7.70 -8.93 -3.08
C TYR A 154 -7.91 -7.52 -2.55
N MET A 155 -9.04 -7.24 -1.89
CA MET A 155 -9.29 -5.94 -1.23
C MET A 155 -8.27 -5.66 -0.12
N ALA A 156 -7.96 -6.64 0.72
CA ALA A 156 -7.00 -6.49 1.81
C ALA A 156 -5.60 -6.10 1.31
N SER A 157 -5.20 -6.55 0.11
CA SER A 157 -3.87 -6.25 -0.43
C SER A 157 -3.58 -4.75 -0.60
N PHE A 158 -4.62 -3.92 -0.73
CA PHE A 158 -4.48 -2.46 -0.80
C PHE A 158 -4.23 -1.82 0.57
N TYR A 159 -4.79 -2.39 1.65
CA TYR A 159 -4.66 -1.81 2.99
C TYR A 159 -3.46 -2.34 3.76
N ILE A 160 -2.88 -3.48 3.41
CA ILE A 160 -1.80 -4.11 4.19
C ILE A 160 -0.42 -3.66 3.72
N VAL A 161 0.57 -3.76 4.63
CA VAL A 161 1.98 -3.61 4.27
C VAL A 161 2.40 -4.78 3.39
N SER A 162 2.63 -4.51 2.11
CA SER A 162 2.96 -5.50 1.08
C SER A 162 4.34 -5.24 0.47
N SER A 163 4.94 -6.26 -0.13
CA SER A 163 6.31 -6.16 -0.69
C SER A 163 6.24 -5.80 -2.17
N HIS A 164 6.95 -4.74 -2.55
CA HIS A 164 7.10 -4.30 -3.93
C HIS A 164 8.58 -4.31 -4.30
N THR A 165 8.92 -4.98 -5.40
CA THR A 165 10.31 -5.05 -5.87
C THR A 165 10.51 -4.03 -6.98
N ARG A 166 11.36 -3.01 -6.72
CA ARG A 166 11.76 -2.04 -7.75
C ARG A 166 13.10 -2.48 -8.34
N LYS A 167 13.13 -2.65 -9.66
CA LYS A 167 14.36 -2.98 -10.40
C LYS A 167 15.00 -1.68 -10.88
N HIS A 168 16.26 -1.49 -10.53
CA HIS A 168 17.07 -0.39 -11.03
C HIS A 168 18.07 -0.89 -12.06
N ILE A 169 18.29 -0.09 -13.09
CA ILE A 169 19.27 -0.35 -14.14
C ILE A 169 20.13 0.90 -14.23
N ALA A 170 21.38 0.83 -13.79
CA ALA A 170 22.33 1.93 -13.93
C ALA A 170 23.51 1.51 -14.81
N GLY A 171 23.68 2.22 -15.92
CA GLY A 171 24.76 1.98 -16.89
C GLY A 171 24.72 0.59 -17.54
N SER A 172 25.78 0.26 -18.28
CA SER A 172 25.95 -1.07 -18.87
C SER A 172 26.28 -2.10 -17.76
N ASN A 173 25.30 -2.94 -17.43
CA ASN A 173 25.41 -4.20 -16.66
C ASN A 173 25.28 -4.19 -15.11
N ARG A 174 24.88 -3.10 -14.43
CA ARG A 174 24.51 -3.19 -13.00
C ARG A 174 23.00 -3.14 -12.80
N ILE A 175 22.45 -4.28 -12.38
CA ILE A 175 21.06 -4.43 -11.95
C ILE A 175 21.05 -4.59 -10.44
N TRP A 176 20.29 -3.76 -9.73
CA TRP A 176 19.98 -3.96 -8.32
C TRP A 176 18.48 -3.87 -8.06
N TYR A 177 18.07 -4.45 -6.94
CA TYR A 177 16.67 -4.58 -6.55
C TYR A 177 16.46 -3.95 -5.17
N GLU A 178 15.45 -3.11 -5.05
CA GLU A 178 14.94 -2.61 -3.78
C GLU A 178 13.68 -3.39 -3.41
N ARG A 179 13.62 -3.86 -2.16
CA ARG A 179 12.44 -4.56 -1.63
C ARG A 179 11.66 -3.64 -0.70
N LEU A 180 10.87 -2.78 -1.32
CA LEU A 180 10.06 -1.78 -0.63
C LEU A 180 8.86 -2.42 0.04
N LYS A 181 8.52 -1.92 1.22
CA LYS A 181 7.32 -2.28 1.97
C LYS A 181 6.39 -1.07 1.92
N VAL A 182 5.18 -1.28 1.39
CA VAL A 182 4.23 -0.21 1.06
C VAL A 182 2.80 -0.62 1.39
N ILE A 183 1.98 0.39 1.67
CA ILE A 183 0.52 0.28 1.66
C ILE A 183 0.04 0.98 0.39
N THR A 184 -0.56 0.22 -0.54
CA THR A 184 -0.96 0.71 -1.87
C THR A 184 -2.34 1.35 -1.91
N LEU A 185 -3.01 1.49 -0.76
CA LEU A 185 -4.25 2.25 -0.61
C LEU A 185 -4.05 3.66 -1.17
N PRO A 186 -4.84 4.08 -2.18
CA PRO A 186 -4.79 5.45 -2.69
C PRO A 186 -4.92 6.47 -1.57
N ARG A 187 -4.04 7.48 -1.54
CA ARG A 187 -3.96 8.43 -0.41
C ARG A 187 -5.14 9.40 -0.36
N ASP A 188 -5.85 9.59 -1.47
CA ASP A 188 -7.15 10.25 -1.54
C ASP A 188 -8.27 9.47 -0.83
N LEU A 189 -8.07 8.18 -0.52
CA LEU A 189 -8.97 7.38 0.30
C LEU A 189 -8.56 7.34 1.79
N VAL A 190 -7.47 7.99 2.18
CA VAL A 190 -7.08 8.16 3.59
C VAL A 190 -7.59 9.51 4.05
N VAL A 191 -8.48 9.51 5.04
CA VAL A 191 -9.13 10.71 5.58
C VAL A 191 -8.66 10.89 7.02
N TRP A 192 -8.22 12.08 7.38
CA TRP A 192 -7.95 12.43 8.78
C TRP A 192 -9.14 13.20 9.34
N GLU A 193 -9.55 12.89 10.57
CA GLU A 193 -10.67 13.57 11.22
C GLU A 193 -10.47 15.08 11.34
N ASP A 194 -9.22 15.54 11.48
CA ASP A 194 -8.88 16.96 11.53
C ASP A 194 -9.11 17.70 10.18
N ASP A 195 -9.27 16.95 9.07
CA ASP A 195 -9.52 17.48 7.72
C ASP A 195 -11.02 17.47 7.34
N VAL A 196 -11.91 16.99 8.22
CA VAL A 196 -13.37 16.86 7.99
C VAL A 196 -14.14 17.91 8.79
#